data_AF-F1A5S5-F1
#
_entry.id   AF-F1A5S5-F1
#
_cell.length_a   1.000
_cell.length_b   1.000
_cell.length_c   1.000
_cell.angle_alpha   90.00
_cell.angle_beta   90.00
_cell.angle_gamma   90.00
#
_symmetry.space_group_name_H-M   'P 1'
#
loop_
_entity.id
_entity.type
_entity.pdbx_description
1 polymer ?
#
loop_
_entity_poly.entity_id
_entity_poly.type
_entity_poly.pdbx_seq_one_letter_code
_entity_poly.pdbx_strand_id
1 'polypeptide(L)'
;MWDKIIKVSERATTLGSIEKIESTPMIINENGVNFVVSVAKSLLKRPFNYPKPNTDNNNNNSCNISNESSIINNNNNNNNNNNINNTQKTETTPKKKFIDPFLPCDKDLFVQELYDRHNLVLNKYNVSNYHSIIATKEFENQTDPLNEFDFKAIWKCIRECNMLCFFNCGPNSGASQPHKHVQLLTTPFVAEEPHLKCPMESLFLKYKDQYETIVQIDQLPFKTAAIYYDPKKIEQFEKLEFNNNQQNSYELSNYLKNQYNSLLNHLDLNNDDSNTPSKTINSIDEIVNNQSSMEEQCKLKSYNFIMTKDWMFIVPRKNYQSNGISINSVGFTGAVLVRKDEELETLKSKGIISILKDVSFPTNQ
;
A
#
# COMPACT_ATOMS: atom_id res chain seq x y z
N MET A 1 -2.24 -19.21 15.32
CA MET A 1 -3.12 -18.19 14.70
C MET A 1 -3.81 -18.67 13.42
N TRP A 2 -3.12 -19.40 12.55
CA TRP A 2 -3.63 -19.88 11.26
C TRP A 2 -5.02 -20.57 11.30
N ASP A 3 -5.25 -21.49 12.24
CA ASP A 3 -6.56 -22.15 12.38
C ASP A 3 -7.71 -21.18 12.64
N LYS A 4 -7.45 -20.07 13.34
CA LYS A 4 -8.47 -19.03 13.55
C LYS A 4 -8.80 -18.31 12.25
N ILE A 5 -7.78 -18.00 11.44
CA ILE A 5 -7.96 -17.39 10.11
C ILE A 5 -8.83 -18.29 9.23
N ILE A 6 -8.53 -19.60 9.18
CA ILE A 6 -9.34 -20.58 8.41
C ILE A 6 -10.79 -20.57 8.90
N LYS A 7 -11.02 -20.78 10.21
CA LYS A 7 -12.37 -20.86 10.78
C LYS A 7 -13.18 -19.58 10.56
N VAL A 8 -12.56 -18.41 10.74
CA VAL A 8 -13.22 -17.13 10.51
C VAL A 8 -13.50 -16.94 9.01
N SER A 9 -12.59 -17.36 8.12
CA SER A 9 -12.81 -17.29 6.68
C SER A 9 -13.98 -18.15 6.24
N GLU A 10 -14.06 -19.41 6.68
CA GLU A 10 -15.17 -20.31 6.38
C GLU A 10 -16.51 -19.75 6.87
N ARG A 11 -16.54 -19.26 8.11
CA ARG A 11 -17.71 -18.62 8.71
C ARG A 11 -18.13 -17.37 7.92
N ALA A 12 -17.21 -16.46 7.65
CA ALA A 12 -17.48 -15.20 6.98
C ALA A 12 -17.89 -15.40 5.52
N THR A 13 -17.35 -16.39 4.83
CA THR A 13 -17.83 -16.79 3.49
C THR A 13 -19.25 -17.34 3.56
N THR A 14 -19.57 -18.18 4.55
CA THR A 14 -20.93 -18.73 4.73
C THR A 14 -21.96 -17.64 5.02
N LEU A 15 -21.59 -16.61 5.77
CA LEU A 15 -22.43 -15.45 6.09
C LEU A 15 -22.52 -14.43 4.95
N GLY A 16 -21.72 -14.55 3.90
CA GLY A 16 -21.62 -13.57 2.82
C GLY A 16 -20.87 -12.29 3.20
N SER A 17 -20.19 -12.27 4.36
CA SER A 17 -19.39 -11.13 4.84
C SER A 17 -18.09 -10.98 4.05
N ILE A 18 -17.60 -12.06 3.42
CA ILE A 18 -16.52 -12.02 2.40
C ILE A 18 -17.12 -12.07 1.00
N GLU A 19 -16.77 -11.07 0.19
CA GLU A 19 -17.05 -11.02 -1.23
C GLU A 19 -15.84 -11.57 -2.00
N LYS A 20 -15.92 -12.84 -2.41
CA LYS A 20 -14.87 -13.47 -3.19
C LYS A 20 -14.86 -12.90 -4.61
N ILE A 21 -13.68 -12.45 -5.02
CA ILE A 21 -13.44 -11.94 -6.36
C ILE A 21 -12.83 -13.09 -7.17
N GLU A 22 -13.64 -13.67 -8.05
CA GLU A 22 -13.16 -14.67 -9.00
C GLU A 22 -12.13 -14.04 -9.95
N SER A 23 -11.02 -14.73 -10.11
CA SER A 23 -9.93 -14.34 -10.99
C SER A 23 -9.31 -15.58 -11.63
N THR A 24 -8.75 -15.41 -12.82
CA THR A 24 -8.02 -16.46 -13.52
C THR A 24 -6.55 -16.06 -13.57
N PRO A 25 -5.67 -16.69 -12.77
CA PRO A 25 -4.25 -16.39 -12.80
C PRO A 25 -3.60 -17.02 -14.05
N MET A 26 -2.63 -16.31 -14.60
CA MET A 26 -1.73 -16.80 -15.64
C MET A 26 -0.30 -16.38 -15.31
N ILE A 27 0.68 -17.16 -15.77
CA ILE A 27 2.09 -16.85 -15.58
C ILE A 27 2.64 -16.17 -16.83
N ILE A 28 3.34 -15.05 -16.64
CA ILE A 28 4.12 -14.37 -17.67
C ILE A 28 5.57 -14.34 -17.21
N ASN A 29 6.47 -14.99 -17.96
CA ASN A 29 7.90 -14.93 -17.66
C ASN A 29 8.51 -13.67 -18.30
N GLU A 30 9.14 -12.83 -17.49
CA GLU A 30 9.84 -11.62 -17.94
C GLU A 30 11.09 -11.42 -17.09
N ASN A 31 12.25 -11.26 -17.72
CA ASN A 31 13.56 -11.06 -17.05
C ASN A 31 13.89 -12.10 -15.96
N GLY A 32 13.47 -13.36 -16.16
CA GLY A 32 13.71 -14.44 -15.19
C GLY A 32 12.76 -14.44 -13.99
N VAL A 33 11.70 -13.63 -14.02
CA VAL A 33 10.63 -13.61 -13.00
C VAL A 33 9.36 -14.20 -13.60
N ASN A 34 8.74 -15.14 -12.88
CA ASN A 34 7.45 -15.73 -13.23
C ASN A 34 6.31 -14.90 -12.64
N PHE A 35 5.94 -13.81 -13.33
CA PHE A 35 4.89 -12.93 -12.85
C PHE A 35 3.52 -13.61 -12.85
N VAL A 36 2.78 -13.45 -11.76
CA VAL A 36 1.39 -13.91 -11.64
C VAL A 36 0.47 -12.78 -12.08
N VAL A 37 -0.18 -12.91 -13.23
CA VAL A 37 -1.15 -11.93 -13.71
C VAL A 37 -2.56 -12.49 -13.58
N SER A 38 -3.44 -11.75 -12.92
CA SER A 38 -4.84 -12.15 -12.70
C SER A 38 -5.80 -11.15 -13.32
N VAL A 39 -6.84 -11.63 -14.00
CA VAL A 39 -7.93 -10.79 -14.51
C VAL A 39 -9.14 -10.91 -13.58
N ALA A 40 -9.57 -9.79 -12.98
CA ALA A 40 -10.70 -9.73 -12.06
C ALA A 40 -11.73 -8.69 -12.52
N LYS A 41 -12.61 -9.09 -13.45
CA LYS A 41 -13.59 -8.20 -14.09
C LYS A 41 -14.63 -7.60 -13.13
N SER A 42 -14.95 -8.32 -12.05
CA SER A 42 -15.94 -7.89 -11.05
C SER A 42 -15.50 -6.67 -10.22
N LEU A 43 -14.19 -6.37 -10.18
CA LEU A 43 -13.65 -5.23 -9.45
C LEU A 43 -14.06 -3.86 -10.01
N LEU A 44 -14.59 -3.80 -11.24
CA LEU A 44 -15.14 -2.57 -11.82
C LEU A 44 -16.36 -2.04 -11.04
N LYS A 45 -17.05 -2.90 -10.29
CA LYS A 45 -18.27 -2.55 -9.54
C LYS A 45 -18.00 -2.08 -8.11
N ARG A 46 -16.74 -2.06 -7.66
CA ARG A 46 -16.40 -1.73 -6.27
C ARG A 46 -16.61 -0.23 -5.99
N PRO A 47 -17.39 0.15 -4.97
CA PRO A 47 -17.53 1.54 -4.58
C PRO A 47 -16.21 2.04 -3.97
N PHE A 48 -15.63 3.10 -4.57
CA PHE A 48 -14.56 3.85 -3.94
C PHE A 48 -15.18 4.92 -3.02
N ASN A 49 -14.93 4.82 -1.72
CA ASN A 49 -15.45 5.77 -0.73
C ASN A 49 -14.51 6.95 -0.48
N TYR A 50 -13.37 7.03 -1.18
CA TYR A 50 -12.37 8.08 -0.98
C TYR A 50 -11.87 8.60 -2.34
N PRO A 51 -11.79 9.93 -2.54
CA PRO A 51 -11.25 10.49 -3.78
C PRO A 51 -9.74 10.21 -3.86
N LYS A 52 -9.32 9.51 -4.91
CA LYS A 52 -7.89 9.42 -5.26
C LYS A 52 -7.43 10.75 -5.85
N PRO A 53 -6.14 11.12 -5.76
CA PRO A 53 -5.62 12.28 -6.48
C PRO A 53 -5.96 12.15 -7.98
N ASN A 54 -6.66 13.13 -8.53
CA ASN A 54 -6.99 13.17 -9.94
C ASN A 54 -5.69 13.24 -10.75
N THR A 55 -5.46 12.24 -11.61
CA THR A 55 -4.40 12.27 -12.63
C THR A 55 -4.98 12.14 -14.04
N ASP A 56 -6.26 12.50 -14.20
CA ASP A 56 -6.82 12.76 -15.52
C ASP A 56 -6.39 14.16 -15.96
N ASN A 57 -5.15 14.25 -16.44
CA ASN A 57 -4.77 15.20 -17.47
C ASN A 57 -3.50 14.65 -18.15
N ASN A 58 -3.71 14.05 -19.33
CA ASN A 58 -2.72 14.05 -20.39
C ASN A 58 -2.39 15.51 -20.70
N ASN A 59 -1.43 16.10 -20.00
CA ASN A 59 -0.64 17.22 -20.46
C ASN A 59 0.63 17.28 -19.63
N ASN A 60 1.77 17.10 -20.31
CA ASN A 60 3.09 17.48 -19.82
C ASN A 60 3.02 18.92 -19.31
N ASN A 61 3.04 19.11 -18.00
CA ASN A 61 3.52 20.34 -17.38
C ASN A 61 4.28 19.95 -16.13
N SER A 62 5.59 19.81 -16.31
CA SER A 62 6.56 20.05 -15.24
C SER A 62 6.22 21.38 -14.57
N CYS A 63 6.22 21.42 -13.24
CA CYS A 63 6.09 22.64 -12.46
C CYS A 63 7.21 23.64 -12.82
N ASN A 64 6.96 24.51 -13.80
CA ASN A 64 7.75 25.72 -14.02
C ASN A 64 6.95 26.89 -13.45
N ILE A 65 7.48 27.44 -12.36
CA ILE A 65 7.00 28.66 -11.73
C ILE A 65 7.59 29.84 -12.50
N SER A 66 6.75 30.67 -13.09
CA SER A 66 7.10 32.05 -13.43
C SER A 66 6.07 33.00 -12.85
N ASN A 67 6.54 33.78 -11.88
CA ASN A 67 5.85 34.91 -11.28
C ASN A 67 5.45 35.93 -12.35
N GLU A 68 4.21 36.39 -12.32
CA GLU A 68 3.93 37.82 -12.53
C GLU A 68 2.54 38.18 -12.01
N SER A 69 2.56 38.99 -10.96
CA SER A 69 1.45 39.72 -10.38
C SER A 69 1.06 40.90 -11.26
N SER A 70 -0.22 41.08 -11.57
CA SER A 70 -0.77 42.42 -11.77
C SER A 70 -2.26 42.48 -11.44
N ILE A 71 -2.55 43.51 -10.66
CA ILE A 71 -3.83 43.98 -10.15
C ILE A 71 -4.46 44.87 -11.25
N ILE A 72 -5.80 45.00 -11.26
CA ILE A 72 -6.59 46.24 -11.42
C ILE A 72 -7.81 46.14 -12.38
N ASN A 73 -8.95 46.40 -11.74
CA ASN A 73 -10.21 47.07 -12.13
C ASN A 73 -11.14 46.61 -13.27
N ASN A 74 -12.35 46.34 -12.82
CA ASN A 74 -13.65 46.67 -13.41
C ASN A 74 -13.65 47.93 -14.29
N ASN A 75 -14.28 47.82 -15.47
CA ASN A 75 -15.35 48.74 -15.82
C ASN A 75 -16.32 48.14 -16.84
N ASN A 76 -17.59 48.38 -16.57
CA ASN A 76 -18.78 47.98 -17.31
C ASN A 76 -18.80 48.50 -18.75
N ASN A 77 -19.39 47.72 -19.65
CA ASN A 77 -20.41 48.28 -20.54
C ASN A 77 -21.43 47.23 -20.97
N ASN A 78 -22.69 47.59 -20.74
CA ASN A 78 -23.90 46.85 -21.04
C ASN A 78 -24.07 46.64 -22.55
N ASN A 79 -24.60 45.47 -22.92
CA ASN A 79 -25.71 45.44 -23.86
C ASN A 79 -26.64 44.26 -23.59
N ASN A 80 -27.92 44.61 -23.53
CA ASN A 80 -29.06 43.77 -23.22
C ASN A 80 -29.23 42.62 -24.22
N ASN A 81 -29.62 41.45 -23.71
CA ASN A 81 -30.74 40.70 -24.29
C ASN A 81 -31.44 39.83 -23.25
N ASN A 82 -32.75 39.95 -23.26
CA ASN A 82 -33.69 39.36 -22.31
C ASN A 82 -33.92 37.86 -22.53
N ASN A 83 -34.28 37.22 -21.41
CA ASN A 83 -35.06 35.98 -21.26
C ASN A 83 -34.33 34.65 -21.49
N ILE A 84 -34.02 33.96 -20.39
CA ILE A 84 -34.85 32.87 -19.83
C ILE A 84 -34.33 32.57 -18.41
N ASN A 85 -35.21 32.70 -17.41
CA ASN A 85 -34.96 32.24 -16.05
C ASN A 85 -34.89 30.71 -16.06
N ASN A 86 -33.69 30.16 -16.14
CA ASN A 86 -33.39 28.82 -15.65
C ASN A 86 -32.41 28.97 -14.49
N THR A 87 -32.96 29.14 -13.29
CA THR A 87 -32.25 28.88 -12.04
C THR A 87 -31.92 27.40 -12.01
N GLN A 88 -30.83 27.00 -12.68
CA GLN A 88 -30.13 25.77 -12.34
C GLN A 88 -29.56 25.99 -10.94
N LYS A 89 -30.37 25.60 -9.94
CA LYS A 89 -29.84 25.19 -8.65
C LYS A 89 -28.73 24.19 -8.98
N THR A 90 -27.48 24.59 -8.75
CA THR A 90 -26.38 23.66 -8.63
C THR A 90 -26.73 22.78 -7.45
N GLU A 91 -27.38 21.64 -7.73
CA GLU A 91 -27.51 20.56 -6.78
C GLU A 91 -26.08 20.13 -6.44
N THR A 92 -25.57 20.68 -5.34
CA THR A 92 -24.40 20.16 -4.66
C THR A 92 -24.78 18.74 -4.25
N THR A 93 -24.35 17.77 -5.06
CA THR A 93 -24.47 16.36 -4.72
C THR A 93 -23.90 16.18 -3.30
N PRO A 94 -24.67 15.65 -2.34
CA PRO A 94 -24.21 15.53 -0.97
C PRO A 94 -22.96 14.65 -0.98
N LYS A 95 -21.82 15.21 -0.54
CA LYS A 95 -20.57 14.45 -0.39
C LYS A 95 -20.88 13.25 0.49
N LYS A 96 -20.73 12.03 -0.04
CA LYS A 96 -20.89 10.81 0.75
C LYS A 96 -19.96 10.90 1.95
N LYS A 97 -20.52 10.77 3.15
CA LYS A 97 -19.75 10.71 4.39
C LYS A 97 -18.80 9.52 4.29
N PHE A 98 -17.50 9.74 4.52
CA PHE A 98 -16.54 8.66 4.58
C PHE A 98 -16.90 7.72 5.74
N ILE A 99 -16.86 6.42 5.47
CA ILE A 99 -17.07 5.37 6.47
C ILE A 99 -15.75 4.62 6.56
N ASP A 100 -15.14 4.68 7.74
CA ASP A 100 -13.93 3.92 8.04
C ASP A 100 -14.26 2.42 8.09
N PRO A 101 -13.71 1.58 7.20
CA PRO A 101 -14.04 0.16 7.18
C PRO A 101 -13.50 -0.61 8.39
N PHE A 102 -12.61 -0.02 9.18
CA PHE A 102 -12.04 -0.65 10.37
C PHE A 102 -12.73 -0.20 11.67
N LEU A 103 -13.61 0.82 11.62
CA LEU A 103 -14.29 1.39 12.79
C LEU A 103 -15.82 1.51 12.59
N PRO A 104 -16.66 0.87 13.43
CA PRO A 104 -16.29 -0.19 14.38
C PRO A 104 -15.85 -1.47 13.63
N CYS A 105 -14.99 -2.26 14.26
CA CYS A 105 -14.49 -3.50 13.67
C CYS A 105 -15.64 -4.47 13.36
N ASP A 106 -15.69 -4.96 12.12
CA ASP A 106 -16.67 -5.96 11.68
C ASP A 106 -16.39 -7.31 12.37
N LYS A 107 -17.32 -7.72 13.24
CA LYS A 107 -17.22 -8.97 14.02
C LYS A 107 -17.21 -10.22 13.14
N ASP A 108 -17.72 -10.16 11.92
CA ASP A 108 -17.69 -11.29 11.00
C ASP A 108 -16.32 -11.50 10.38
N LEU A 109 -15.56 -10.42 10.22
CA LEU A 109 -14.21 -10.45 9.65
C LEU A 109 -13.13 -10.50 10.73
N PHE A 110 -13.47 -10.23 11.98
CA PHE A 110 -12.54 -10.23 13.11
C PHE A 110 -11.97 -11.63 13.40
N VAL A 111 -10.65 -11.73 13.40
CA VAL A 111 -9.90 -12.96 13.73
C VAL A 111 -9.49 -12.96 15.19
N GLN A 112 -8.76 -11.92 15.60
CA GLN A 112 -8.34 -11.71 16.99
C GLN A 112 -7.72 -10.31 17.16
N GLU A 113 -7.63 -9.87 18.41
CA GLU A 113 -6.79 -8.74 18.78
C GLU A 113 -5.31 -9.16 18.76
N LEU A 114 -4.45 -8.24 18.33
CA LEU A 114 -3.00 -8.38 18.34
C LEU A 114 -2.44 -7.39 19.36
N TYR A 115 -2.08 -7.93 20.53
CA TYR A 115 -1.64 -7.15 21.68
C TYR A 115 -2.73 -6.14 22.09
N ASP A 116 -2.41 -4.87 22.26
CA ASP A 116 -3.30 -3.82 22.76
C ASP A 116 -3.72 -2.80 21.69
N ARG A 117 -3.03 -2.76 20.54
CA ARG A 117 -3.13 -1.68 19.55
C ARG A 117 -3.72 -2.06 18.19
N HIS A 118 -3.79 -3.35 17.85
CA HIS A 118 -4.18 -3.78 16.50
C HIS A 118 -5.25 -4.87 16.51
N ASN A 119 -6.07 -4.89 15.47
CA ASN A 119 -6.97 -5.99 15.15
C ASN A 119 -6.46 -6.74 13.92
N LEU A 120 -6.48 -8.07 13.98
CA LEU A 120 -6.36 -8.92 12.81
C LEU A 120 -7.76 -9.20 12.26
N VAL A 121 -8.01 -8.80 11.03
CA VAL A 121 -9.29 -9.02 10.34
C VAL A 121 -9.07 -9.63 8.96
N LEU A 122 -10.09 -10.27 8.39
CA LEU A 122 -10.08 -10.70 6.99
C LEU A 122 -10.44 -9.55 6.06
N ASN A 123 -9.81 -9.50 4.89
CA ASN A 123 -10.20 -8.56 3.86
C ASN A 123 -11.57 -8.96 3.28
N LYS A 124 -12.54 -8.04 3.37
CA LYS A 124 -13.90 -8.21 2.83
C LYS A 124 -13.91 -8.53 1.33
N TYR A 125 -13.09 -7.84 0.53
CA TYR A 125 -13.07 -7.98 -0.92
C TYR A 125 -11.86 -8.81 -1.33
N ASN A 126 -12.04 -10.11 -1.36
CA ASN A 126 -10.91 -11.01 -1.39
C ASN A 126 -10.63 -11.59 -2.78
N VAL A 127 -9.45 -11.29 -3.33
CA VAL A 127 -8.89 -11.93 -4.54
C VAL A 127 -8.04 -13.15 -4.20
N SER A 128 -7.38 -13.16 -3.03
CA SER A 128 -6.45 -14.20 -2.59
C SER A 128 -6.93 -14.81 -1.27
N ASN A 129 -7.22 -16.11 -1.26
CA ASN A 129 -7.71 -16.79 -0.05
C ASN A 129 -6.93 -16.39 1.22
N TYR A 130 -7.67 -16.17 2.31
CA TYR A 130 -7.11 -15.79 3.62
C TYR A 130 -6.37 -14.44 3.68
N HIS A 131 -6.47 -13.58 2.64
CA HIS A 131 -5.97 -12.21 2.69
C HIS A 131 -6.47 -11.52 3.96
N SER A 132 -5.52 -11.21 4.84
CA SER A 132 -5.77 -10.65 6.17
C SER A 132 -5.21 -9.23 6.26
N ILE A 133 -5.74 -8.45 7.21
CA ILE A 133 -5.38 -7.06 7.45
C ILE A 133 -5.07 -6.90 8.94
N ILE A 134 -3.94 -6.29 9.25
CA ILE A 134 -3.60 -5.76 10.57
C ILE A 134 -3.96 -4.27 10.54
N ALA A 135 -5.02 -3.88 11.22
CA ALA A 135 -5.45 -2.48 11.32
C ALA A 135 -5.25 -1.98 12.76
N THR A 136 -4.89 -0.71 12.91
CA THR A 136 -4.86 -0.07 14.23
C THR A 136 -6.29 -0.03 14.84
N LYS A 137 -6.39 -0.14 16.16
CA LYS A 137 -7.68 -0.07 16.87
C LYS A 137 -8.24 1.34 16.93
N GLU A 138 -7.34 2.30 17.05
CA GLU A 138 -7.64 3.73 16.91
C GLU A 138 -7.18 4.20 15.53
N PHE A 139 -7.77 5.30 15.05
CA PHE A 139 -7.36 5.88 13.78
C PHE A 139 -5.91 6.41 13.88
N GLU A 140 -5.01 5.81 13.10
CA GLU A 140 -3.69 6.34 12.78
C GLU A 140 -3.63 6.59 11.26
N ASN A 141 -2.78 7.50 10.77
CA ASN A 141 -2.78 7.84 9.35
C ASN A 141 -2.00 6.78 8.54
N GLN A 142 -2.53 6.39 7.38
CA GLN A 142 -1.86 5.49 6.42
C GLN A 142 -0.53 6.08 5.87
N THR A 143 -0.31 7.39 6.03
CA THR A 143 0.95 8.06 5.70
C THR A 143 2.00 7.97 6.80
N ASP A 144 1.63 7.53 8.00
CA ASP A 144 2.55 7.42 9.12
C ASP A 144 3.44 6.19 8.94
N PRO A 145 4.77 6.32 9.08
CA PRO A 145 5.68 5.17 9.01
C PRO A 145 5.31 4.07 10.02
N LEU A 146 5.67 2.83 9.69
CA LEU A 146 5.51 1.70 10.59
C LEU A 146 6.41 1.89 11.83
N ASN A 147 5.83 1.69 13.01
CA ASN A 147 6.51 1.80 14.30
C ASN A 147 6.72 0.41 14.94
N GLU A 148 7.29 0.38 16.14
CA GLU A 148 7.59 -0.87 16.85
C GLU A 148 6.32 -1.68 17.21
N PHE A 149 5.19 -1.02 17.44
CA PHE A 149 3.94 -1.73 17.71
C PHE A 149 3.44 -2.43 16.44
N ASP A 150 3.54 -1.77 15.28
CA ASP A 150 3.22 -2.36 13.99
C ASP A 150 4.11 -3.57 13.71
N PHE A 151 5.44 -3.42 13.86
CA PHE A 151 6.39 -4.51 13.62
C PHE A 151 6.16 -5.71 14.54
N LYS A 152 5.75 -5.46 15.79
CA LYS A 152 5.41 -6.53 16.73
C LYS A 152 4.16 -7.31 16.30
N ALA A 153 3.12 -6.61 15.84
CA ALA A 153 1.92 -7.24 15.28
C ALA A 153 2.22 -8.01 13.97
N ILE A 154 2.97 -7.37 13.06
CA ILE A 154 3.42 -7.96 11.79
C ILE A 154 4.20 -9.24 12.03
N TRP A 155 5.25 -9.20 12.87
CA TRP A 155 6.14 -10.33 13.11
C TRP A 155 5.37 -11.54 13.62
N LYS A 156 4.46 -11.33 14.58
CA LYS A 156 3.58 -12.37 15.12
C LYS A 156 2.78 -13.06 14.02
N CYS A 157 2.18 -12.31 13.11
CA CYS A 157 1.38 -12.85 12.01
C CYS A 157 2.21 -13.59 10.97
N ILE A 158 3.29 -13.00 10.47
CA ILE A 158 4.10 -13.62 9.40
C ILE A 158 4.77 -14.92 9.87
N ARG A 159 5.17 -14.99 11.14
CA ARG A 159 5.78 -16.19 11.74
C ARG A 159 4.77 -17.30 11.98
N GLU A 160 3.66 -17.01 12.64
CA GLU A 160 2.66 -18.04 12.99
C GLU A 160 1.86 -18.54 11.78
N CYS A 161 1.80 -17.77 10.69
CA CYS A 161 0.97 -18.08 9.52
C CYS A 161 1.77 -18.28 8.23
N ASN A 162 3.11 -18.17 8.24
CA ASN A 162 3.97 -18.21 7.05
C ASN A 162 3.45 -17.31 5.91
N MET A 163 3.23 -16.04 6.25
CA MET A 163 2.71 -15.02 5.34
C MET A 163 3.77 -14.00 4.96
N LEU A 164 3.55 -13.34 3.83
CA LEU A 164 4.22 -12.11 3.45
C LEU A 164 3.32 -10.94 3.84
N CYS A 165 3.89 -9.86 4.37
CA CYS A 165 3.16 -8.63 4.65
C CYS A 165 3.54 -7.53 3.65
N PHE A 166 2.63 -6.58 3.47
CA PHE A 166 2.91 -5.37 2.71
C PHE A 166 2.17 -4.15 3.24
N PHE A 167 2.77 -2.98 3.03
CA PHE A 167 2.26 -1.67 3.46
C PHE A 167 2.38 -0.67 2.31
N ASN A 168 1.28 0.02 2.01
CA ASN A 168 1.21 1.06 0.98
C ASN A 168 1.17 2.41 1.70
N CYS A 169 2.29 3.14 1.74
CA CYS A 169 2.39 4.42 2.44
C CYS A 169 2.34 5.59 1.48
N GLY A 170 1.49 6.58 1.73
CA GLY A 170 1.43 7.81 0.94
C GLY A 170 0.49 7.72 -0.28
N PRO A 171 0.12 8.89 -0.85
CA PRO A 171 -0.92 9.00 -1.88
C PRO A 171 -0.62 8.25 -3.18
N ASN A 172 0.67 8.10 -3.54
CA ASN A 172 1.09 7.44 -4.79
C ASN A 172 1.38 5.93 -4.63
N SER A 173 1.19 5.37 -3.43
CA SER A 173 1.53 3.97 -3.13
C SER A 173 0.48 2.95 -3.60
N GLY A 174 -0.71 3.41 -3.99
CA GLY A 174 -1.87 2.55 -4.25
C GLY A 174 -2.68 2.20 -2.99
N ALA A 175 -2.46 2.90 -1.88
CA ALA A 175 -3.33 2.80 -0.70
C ALA A 175 -4.78 3.18 -1.03
N SER A 176 -5.74 2.46 -0.47
CA SER A 176 -7.18 2.70 -0.69
C SER A 176 -7.95 3.18 0.53
N GLN A 177 -7.32 3.18 1.71
CA GLN A 177 -7.92 3.61 2.98
C GLN A 177 -6.95 4.51 3.72
N PRO A 178 -7.42 5.60 4.35
CA PRO A 178 -6.59 6.54 5.10
C PRO A 178 -6.23 6.06 6.51
N HIS A 179 -6.98 5.10 7.07
CA HIS A 179 -6.66 4.47 8.35
C HIS A 179 -5.51 3.49 8.16
N LYS A 180 -4.46 3.63 8.97
CA LYS A 180 -3.26 2.79 8.99
C LYS A 180 -3.58 1.29 9.07
N HIS A 181 -3.15 0.56 8.04
CA HIS A 181 -3.31 -0.88 7.96
C HIS A 181 -2.19 -1.53 7.15
N VAL A 182 -1.81 -2.73 7.55
CA VAL A 182 -0.85 -3.62 6.88
C VAL A 182 -1.61 -4.83 6.36
N GLN A 183 -1.29 -5.28 5.15
CA GLN A 183 -1.97 -6.39 4.49
C GLN A 183 -1.07 -7.64 4.49
N LEU A 184 -1.70 -8.82 4.54
CA LEU A 184 -1.03 -10.12 4.63
C LEU A 184 -1.52 -11.04 3.52
N LEU A 185 -0.59 -11.70 2.83
CA LEU A 185 -0.86 -12.71 1.82
C LEU A 185 -0.17 -14.02 2.17
N THR A 186 -0.84 -15.12 1.85
CA THR A 186 -0.28 -16.47 2.00
C THR A 186 0.87 -16.69 1.04
N THR A 187 1.89 -17.41 1.51
CA THR A 187 3.03 -17.83 0.68
C THR A 187 3.11 -19.36 0.63
N PRO A 188 3.64 -19.97 -0.45
CA PRO A 188 4.14 -19.32 -1.68
C PRO A 188 3.01 -18.78 -2.57
N PHE A 189 3.34 -17.84 -3.47
CA PHE A 189 2.37 -17.30 -4.44
C PHE A 189 2.16 -18.24 -5.64
N VAL A 190 3.21 -18.94 -6.04
CA VAL A 190 3.23 -19.89 -7.16
C VAL A 190 3.51 -21.27 -6.56
N ALA A 191 2.59 -22.22 -6.74
CA ALA A 191 2.70 -23.54 -6.14
C ALA A 191 3.91 -24.32 -6.67
N GLU A 192 4.28 -24.05 -7.93
CA GLU A 192 5.41 -24.65 -8.64
C GLU A 192 6.77 -24.05 -8.23
N GLU A 193 6.77 -22.91 -7.51
CA GLU A 193 7.98 -22.28 -6.97
C GLU A 193 7.93 -22.19 -5.43
N PRO A 194 7.81 -23.33 -4.71
CA PRO A 194 7.56 -23.33 -3.27
C PRO A 194 8.73 -22.80 -2.43
N HIS A 195 9.91 -22.67 -3.05
CA HIS A 195 11.10 -22.09 -2.45
C HIS A 195 11.06 -20.55 -2.42
N LEU A 196 10.16 -19.92 -3.19
CA LEU A 196 9.95 -18.48 -3.22
C LEU A 196 8.68 -18.10 -2.45
N LYS A 197 8.76 -17.05 -1.65
CA LYS A 197 7.63 -16.39 -0.99
C LYS A 197 6.78 -15.63 -1.99
N CYS A 198 7.42 -15.00 -2.96
CA CYS A 198 6.78 -14.32 -4.09
C CYS A 198 7.70 -14.34 -5.32
N PRO A 199 7.17 -14.15 -6.55
CA PRO A 199 7.98 -14.20 -7.76
C PRO A 199 9.18 -13.26 -7.76
N MET A 200 9.04 -12.03 -7.23
CA MET A 200 10.12 -11.05 -7.21
C MET A 200 11.34 -11.49 -6.39
N GLU A 201 11.14 -12.40 -5.42
CA GLU A 201 12.23 -12.93 -4.59
C GLU A 201 13.29 -13.67 -5.42
N SER A 202 12.96 -14.18 -6.62
CA SER A 202 13.94 -14.81 -7.51
C SER A 202 15.12 -13.88 -7.85
N LEU A 203 14.90 -12.56 -7.87
CA LEU A 203 15.94 -11.56 -8.08
C LEU A 203 16.77 -11.28 -6.81
N PHE A 204 16.20 -11.55 -5.64
CA PHE A 204 16.78 -11.25 -4.33
C PHE A 204 17.75 -12.33 -3.86
N LEU A 205 17.56 -13.58 -4.31
CA LEU A 205 18.28 -14.75 -3.80
C LEU A 205 19.81 -14.63 -3.82
N LYS A 206 20.40 -13.87 -4.75
CA LYS A 206 21.86 -13.68 -4.80
C LYS A 206 22.41 -12.84 -3.63
N TYR A 207 21.54 -12.11 -2.92
CA TYR A 207 21.89 -11.28 -1.76
C TYR A 207 21.57 -11.95 -0.42
N LYS A 208 21.05 -13.19 -0.42
CA LYS A 208 20.54 -13.86 0.79
C LYS A 208 21.57 -14.06 1.91
N ASP A 209 22.86 -14.00 1.58
CA ASP A 209 23.98 -14.17 2.51
C ASP A 209 24.63 -12.81 2.90
N GLN A 210 24.09 -11.69 2.40
CA GLN A 210 24.54 -10.32 2.71
C GLN A 210 23.67 -9.69 3.79
N TYR A 211 23.70 -10.28 4.99
CA TYR A 211 22.84 -9.86 6.09
C TYR A 211 23.08 -8.40 6.51
N GLU A 212 22.00 -7.71 6.87
CA GLU A 212 22.00 -6.33 7.39
C GLU A 212 22.69 -5.30 6.49
N THR A 213 22.90 -5.66 5.22
CA THR A 213 23.46 -4.78 4.20
C THR A 213 22.34 -4.34 3.29
N ILE A 214 22.21 -3.02 3.09
CA ILE A 214 21.24 -2.47 2.14
C ILE A 214 21.70 -2.79 0.74
N VAL A 215 20.83 -3.46 -0.03
CA VAL A 215 21.08 -3.81 -1.43
C VAL A 215 20.06 -3.15 -2.35
N GLN A 216 20.54 -2.57 -3.45
CA GLN A 216 19.73 -2.23 -4.62
C GLN A 216 19.62 -3.49 -5.49
N ILE A 217 18.41 -3.82 -5.94
CA ILE A 217 18.21 -4.95 -6.85
C ILE A 217 18.60 -4.50 -8.26
N ASP A 218 19.82 -4.85 -8.68
CA ASP A 218 20.43 -4.34 -9.92
C ASP A 218 19.68 -4.74 -11.20
N GLN A 219 18.90 -5.83 -11.18
CA GLN A 219 18.09 -6.26 -12.32
C GLN A 219 16.81 -5.44 -12.50
N LEU A 220 16.44 -4.61 -11.51
CA LEU A 220 15.25 -3.76 -11.59
C LEU A 220 15.62 -2.36 -12.08
N PRO A 221 14.96 -1.82 -13.12
CA PRO A 221 15.31 -0.53 -13.71
C PRO A 221 14.75 0.67 -12.93
N PHE A 222 14.52 0.50 -11.63
CA PHE A 222 13.99 1.49 -10.71
C PHE A 222 14.61 1.34 -9.32
N LYS A 223 14.64 2.44 -8.56
CA LYS A 223 15.19 2.48 -7.20
C LYS A 223 14.44 1.51 -6.30
N THR A 224 15.21 0.80 -5.49
CA THR A 224 14.77 -0.17 -4.51
C THR A 224 15.72 -0.16 -3.33
N ALA A 225 15.30 -0.71 -2.21
CA ALA A 225 16.23 -1.07 -1.16
C ALA A 225 15.72 -2.34 -0.49
N ALA A 226 16.58 -3.33 -0.34
CA ALA A 226 16.28 -4.55 0.40
C ALA A 226 17.34 -4.81 1.47
N ILE A 227 16.94 -5.52 2.52
CA ILE A 227 17.83 -6.09 3.53
C ILE A 227 17.38 -7.53 3.80
N TYR A 228 18.34 -8.46 3.86
CA TYR A 228 18.17 -9.76 4.49
C TYR A 228 18.53 -9.68 5.98
N TYR A 229 17.74 -10.30 6.85
CA TYR A 229 18.02 -10.32 8.29
C TYR A 229 19.11 -11.33 8.62
N ASP A 230 19.92 -11.05 9.64
CA ASP A 230 20.78 -12.08 10.21
C ASP A 230 19.90 -13.10 10.98
N PRO A 231 19.81 -14.36 10.51
CA PRO A 231 18.96 -15.36 11.15
C PRO A 231 19.38 -15.65 12.60
N LYS A 232 20.66 -15.47 12.95
CA LYS A 232 21.14 -15.66 14.34
C LYS A 232 20.63 -14.56 15.26
N LYS A 233 20.57 -13.31 14.78
CA LYS A 233 19.99 -12.19 15.54
C LYS A 233 18.50 -12.36 15.73
N ILE A 234 17.77 -12.76 14.68
CA ILE A 234 16.35 -13.09 14.79
C ILE A 234 16.13 -14.17 15.86
N GLU A 235 16.87 -15.29 15.78
CA GLU A 235 16.75 -16.37 16.76
C GLU A 235 17.08 -15.91 18.19
N GLN A 236 18.11 -15.05 18.36
CA GLN A 236 18.47 -14.48 19.65
C GLN A 236 17.32 -13.64 20.23
N PHE A 237 16.75 -12.73 19.45
CA PHE A 237 15.62 -11.92 19.91
C PHE A 237 14.40 -12.78 20.23
N GLU A 238 14.07 -13.77 19.40
CA GLU A 238 12.95 -14.69 19.67
C GLU A 238 13.14 -15.48 20.97
N LYS A 239 14.37 -15.94 21.27
CA LYS A 239 14.69 -16.60 22.54
C LYS A 239 14.55 -15.66 23.74
N LEU A 240 14.98 -14.40 23.60
CA LEU A 240 14.86 -13.39 24.66
C LEU A 240 13.40 -13.10 24.97
N GLU A 241 12.56 -12.95 23.93
CA GLU A 241 11.12 -12.73 24.10
C GLU A 241 10.42 -13.93 24.74
N PHE A 242 10.81 -15.16 24.38
CA PHE A 242 10.28 -16.38 25.00
C PHE A 242 10.65 -16.50 26.49
N ASN A 243 11.91 -16.26 26.85
CA ASN A 243 12.41 -16.43 28.22
C ASN A 243 11.87 -15.37 29.20
N ASN A 244 11.56 -14.16 28.72
CA ASN A 244 11.11 -13.07 29.56
C ASN A 244 9.62 -13.15 29.95
N ASN A 245 8.88 -14.20 29.57
CA ASN A 245 7.43 -14.35 29.80
C ASN A 245 6.57 -13.18 29.30
N GLN A 246 7.12 -12.29 28.46
CA GLN A 246 6.59 -10.93 28.35
C GLN A 246 5.92 -10.67 27.01
N GLN A 247 4.61 -10.48 27.11
CA GLN A 247 3.78 -9.73 26.16
C GLN A 247 4.32 -8.30 25.86
N ASN A 248 5.32 -7.81 26.60
CA ASN A 248 5.82 -6.42 26.55
C ASN A 248 7.27 -6.25 26.08
N SER A 249 7.99 -7.31 25.68
CA SER A 249 9.27 -7.10 24.99
C SER A 249 9.03 -6.48 23.60
N TYR A 250 9.90 -5.57 23.20
CA TYR A 250 9.88 -4.91 21.89
C TYR A 250 11.26 -4.98 21.22
N GLU A 251 12.16 -5.85 21.68
CA GLU A 251 13.53 -5.91 21.16
C GLU A 251 13.55 -6.30 19.68
N LEU A 252 12.82 -7.37 19.31
CA LEU A 252 12.73 -7.80 17.92
C LEU A 252 12.03 -6.75 17.05
N SER A 253 10.90 -6.21 17.52
CA SER A 253 10.17 -5.20 16.77
C SER A 253 10.95 -3.90 16.61
N ASN A 254 11.75 -3.50 17.60
CA ASN A 254 12.66 -2.36 17.48
C ASN A 254 13.81 -2.65 16.51
N TYR A 255 14.38 -3.86 16.54
CA TYR A 255 15.37 -4.28 15.54
C TYR A 255 14.82 -4.16 14.12
N LEU A 256 13.62 -4.72 13.88
CA LEU A 256 12.95 -4.66 12.57
C LEU A 256 12.64 -3.21 12.16
N LYS A 257 12.10 -2.39 13.08
CA LYS A 257 11.88 -0.96 12.87
C LYS A 257 13.16 -0.23 12.48
N ASN A 258 14.29 -0.56 13.11
CA ASN A 258 15.57 0.07 12.79
C ASN A 258 16.07 -0.31 11.38
N GLN A 259 15.92 -1.58 10.98
CA GLN A 259 16.22 -2.00 9.60
C GLN A 259 15.34 -1.26 8.60
N TYR A 260 14.04 -1.16 8.89
CA TYR A 260 13.08 -0.42 8.08
C TYR A 260 13.43 1.07 7.94
N ASN A 261 13.76 1.74 9.05
CA ASN A 261 14.18 3.15 9.04
C ASN A 261 15.50 3.35 8.28
N SER A 262 16.39 2.35 8.28
CA SER A 262 17.63 2.40 7.51
C SER A 262 17.34 2.36 6.00
N LEU A 263 16.38 1.54 5.56
CA LEU A 263 15.91 1.55 4.17
C LEU A 263 15.24 2.88 3.80
N LEU A 264 14.38 3.43 4.68
CA LEU A 264 13.75 4.73 4.43
C LEU A 264 14.78 5.85 4.30
N ASN A 265 15.78 5.90 5.20
CA ASN A 265 16.88 6.85 5.14
C ASN A 265 17.66 6.72 3.83
N HIS A 266 18.03 5.49 3.45
CA HIS A 266 18.78 5.21 2.23
C HIS A 266 18.05 5.67 0.95
N LEU A 267 16.72 5.64 0.97
CA LEU A 267 15.87 6.03 -0.16
C LEU A 267 15.37 7.48 -0.07
N ASP A 268 15.87 8.26 0.90
CA ASP A 268 15.41 9.63 1.19
C ASP A 268 13.89 9.71 1.42
N LEU A 269 13.30 8.72 2.09
CA LEU A 269 11.85 8.59 2.31
C LEU A 269 11.36 9.11 3.67
N ASN A 270 12.24 9.51 4.57
CA ASN A 270 11.83 10.10 5.84
C ASN A 270 11.23 11.50 5.64
N ASN A 271 10.17 11.79 6.39
CA ASN A 271 9.47 13.08 6.35
C ASN A 271 10.08 14.12 7.31
N ASP A 272 11.33 13.91 7.77
CA ASP A 272 12.05 14.75 8.74
C ASP A 272 12.55 16.09 8.14
N ASP A 273 11.73 16.77 7.34
CA ASP A 273 11.87 18.21 7.21
C ASP A 273 11.32 18.83 8.50
N SER A 274 12.21 19.06 9.46
CA SER A 274 11.98 19.66 10.78
C SER A 274 11.36 21.07 10.78
N ASN A 275 10.93 21.56 9.61
CA ASN A 275 10.28 22.87 9.41
C ASN A 275 8.80 22.77 9.07
N THR A 276 8.21 21.57 8.98
CA THR A 276 6.77 21.42 8.74
C THR A 276 6.08 21.10 10.07
N PRO A 277 5.18 21.97 10.59
CA PRO A 277 4.46 21.65 11.81
C PRO A 277 3.65 20.38 11.56
N SER A 278 3.93 19.30 12.30
CA SER A 278 3.01 18.17 12.42
C SER A 278 1.72 18.70 13.03
N LYS A 279 0.76 19.06 12.18
CA LYS A 279 -0.62 19.18 12.64
C LYS A 279 -1.08 17.76 12.94
N THR A 280 -1.22 17.44 14.21
CA THR A 280 -1.92 16.24 14.65
C THR A 280 -3.37 16.40 14.19
N ILE A 281 -3.71 15.85 13.02
CA ILE A 281 -5.09 15.87 12.53
C ILE A 281 -5.83 14.79 13.32
N ASN A 282 -6.56 15.23 14.34
CA ASN A 282 -7.17 14.35 15.35
C ASN A 282 -8.56 13.86 14.94
N SER A 283 -9.03 14.16 13.72
CA SER A 283 -10.35 13.71 13.27
C SER A 283 -10.44 13.45 11.76
N ILE A 284 -11.20 12.40 11.41
CA ILE A 284 -11.58 12.05 10.03
C ILE A 284 -12.26 13.23 9.32
N ASP A 285 -13.08 13.99 10.04
CA ASP A 285 -13.78 15.16 9.50
C ASP A 285 -12.79 16.28 9.12
N GLU A 286 -11.67 16.43 9.81
CA GLU A 286 -10.62 17.38 9.42
C GLU A 286 -9.83 16.94 8.19
N ILE A 287 -9.61 15.63 7.95
CA ILE A 287 -8.96 15.14 6.71
C ILE A 287 -9.89 15.29 5.50
N VAL A 288 -11.20 15.08 5.70
CA VAL A 288 -12.21 15.18 4.63
C VAL A 288 -12.59 16.64 4.34
N ASN A 289 -12.55 17.52 5.35
CA ASN A 289 -12.91 18.94 5.22
C ASN A 289 -11.72 19.87 4.99
N ASN A 290 -10.53 19.58 5.53
CA ASN A 290 -9.32 20.23 5.05
C ASN A 290 -8.97 19.56 3.73
N GLN A 291 -9.25 20.27 2.64
CA GLN A 291 -8.36 20.22 1.51
C GLN A 291 -6.98 20.67 2.04
N SER A 292 -6.19 19.76 2.62
CA SER A 292 -4.74 19.88 2.51
C SER A 292 -4.52 20.23 1.04
N SER A 293 -3.94 21.39 0.75
CA SER A 293 -3.82 21.85 -0.63
C SER A 293 -3.23 20.70 -1.46
N MET A 294 -3.60 20.57 -2.74
CA MET A 294 -2.99 19.52 -3.59
C MET A 294 -1.45 19.56 -3.49
N GLU A 295 -0.88 20.74 -3.20
CA GLU A 295 0.53 20.96 -2.88
C GLU A 295 1.04 20.23 -1.62
N GLU A 296 0.28 20.17 -0.52
CA GLU A 296 0.67 19.43 0.69
C GLU A 296 0.66 17.91 0.49
N GLN A 297 -0.34 17.38 -0.24
CA GLN A 297 -0.37 15.95 -0.56
C GLN A 297 0.74 15.54 -1.56
N CYS A 298 1.10 16.42 -2.49
CA CYS A 298 2.21 16.20 -3.42
C CYS A 298 3.59 16.19 -2.73
N LYS A 299 3.73 16.74 -1.51
CA LYS A 299 4.97 16.69 -0.72
C LYS A 299 5.14 15.38 0.04
N LEU A 300 4.07 14.62 0.26
CA LEU A 300 4.14 13.38 1.02
C LEU A 300 4.84 12.29 0.20
N LYS A 301 5.97 11.81 0.74
CA LYS A 301 6.73 10.72 0.15
C LYS A 301 5.88 9.46 0.17
N SER A 302 5.86 8.75 -0.97
CA SER A 302 5.08 7.54 -1.14
C SER A 302 5.99 6.36 -1.40
N TYR A 303 5.68 5.21 -0.83
CA TYR A 303 6.44 3.99 -1.02
C TYR A 303 5.59 2.74 -0.82
N ASN A 304 6.08 1.64 -1.36
CA ASN A 304 5.63 0.31 -0.99
C ASN A 304 6.67 -0.37 -0.14
N PHE A 305 6.21 -1.00 0.93
CA PHE A 305 7.01 -1.84 1.81
C PHE A 305 6.47 -3.27 1.74
N ILE A 306 7.38 -4.23 1.60
CA ILE A 306 7.09 -5.66 1.57
C ILE A 306 8.06 -6.34 2.54
N MET A 307 7.57 -7.30 3.31
CA MET A 307 8.40 -8.03 4.26
C MET A 307 7.97 -9.48 4.40
N THR A 308 8.97 -10.34 4.57
CA THR A 308 8.84 -11.74 4.97
C THR A 308 9.54 -11.95 6.31
N LYS A 309 9.66 -13.19 6.77
CA LYS A 309 10.47 -13.52 7.94
C LYS A 309 11.98 -13.44 7.67
N ASP A 310 12.39 -13.34 6.40
CA ASP A 310 13.77 -13.49 5.96
C ASP A 310 14.35 -12.14 5.45
N TRP A 311 13.51 -11.25 4.94
CA TRP A 311 13.93 -9.97 4.36
C TRP A 311 12.82 -8.90 4.37
N MET A 312 13.21 -7.65 4.16
CA MET A 312 12.32 -6.53 3.83
C MET A 312 12.79 -5.79 2.58
N PHE A 313 11.84 -5.19 1.88
CA PHE A 313 12.02 -4.56 0.57
C PHE A 313 11.15 -3.30 0.46
N ILE A 314 11.74 -2.19 0.01
CA ILE A 314 11.06 -0.92 -0.22
C ILE A 314 11.25 -0.46 -1.65
N VAL A 315 10.16 0.06 -2.24
CA VAL A 315 10.16 0.74 -3.53
C VAL A 315 9.56 2.14 -3.38
N PRO A 316 10.33 3.22 -3.65
CA PRO A 316 9.80 4.57 -3.74
C PRO A 316 8.80 4.71 -4.90
N ARG A 317 7.65 5.34 -4.65
CA ARG A 317 6.53 5.43 -5.59
C ARG A 317 6.28 6.86 -6.05
N LYS A 318 6.23 7.07 -7.36
CA LYS A 318 5.90 8.38 -7.96
C LYS A 318 4.45 8.50 -8.44
N ASN A 319 3.82 7.37 -8.78
CA ASN A 319 2.42 7.31 -9.21
C ASN A 319 1.84 5.97 -8.79
N TYR A 320 0.54 5.88 -8.51
CA TYR A 320 -0.12 4.62 -8.17
C TYR A 320 -0.56 3.80 -9.40
N GLN A 321 -0.55 4.38 -10.60
CA GLN A 321 -0.97 3.69 -11.82
C GLN A 321 -0.09 4.01 -13.03
N SER A 322 -0.06 3.09 -13.99
CA SER A 322 0.49 3.33 -15.34
C SER A 322 -0.45 2.71 -16.36
N ASN A 323 -0.75 3.43 -17.44
CA ASN A 323 -1.67 2.98 -18.51
C ASN A 323 -3.02 2.44 -17.99
N GLY A 324 -3.58 3.07 -16.95
CA GLY A 324 -4.84 2.66 -16.32
C GLY A 324 -4.74 1.45 -15.39
N ILE A 325 -3.58 0.79 -15.32
CA ILE A 325 -3.31 -0.35 -14.44
C ILE A 325 -2.85 0.20 -13.09
N SER A 326 -3.64 -0.05 -12.04
CA SER A 326 -3.28 0.33 -10.66
C SER A 326 -2.25 -0.64 -10.08
N ILE A 327 -1.18 -0.10 -9.52
CA ILE A 327 -0.09 -0.85 -8.88
C ILE A 327 0.02 -0.44 -7.41
N ASN A 328 -0.07 -1.43 -6.54
CA ASN A 328 0.27 -1.33 -5.12
C ASN A 328 1.47 -2.26 -4.83
N SER A 329 1.77 -2.51 -3.55
CA SER A 329 2.86 -3.40 -3.16
C SER A 329 2.77 -4.81 -3.78
N VAL A 330 1.58 -5.34 -4.04
CA VAL A 330 1.41 -6.67 -4.65
C VAL A 330 2.08 -6.72 -6.04
N GLY A 331 2.02 -5.63 -6.82
CA GLY A 331 2.74 -5.54 -8.10
C GLY A 331 4.25 -5.76 -7.95
N PHE A 332 4.83 -5.24 -6.88
CA PHE A 332 6.26 -5.39 -6.56
C PHE A 332 6.61 -6.73 -5.91
N THR A 333 5.63 -7.55 -5.54
CA THR A 333 5.85 -8.97 -5.22
C THR A 333 5.95 -9.84 -6.49
N GLY A 334 5.62 -9.27 -7.65
CA GLY A 334 5.54 -10.00 -8.92
C GLY A 334 4.14 -10.55 -9.22
N ALA A 335 3.10 -10.05 -8.54
CA ALA A 335 1.71 -10.37 -8.85
C ALA A 335 0.95 -9.12 -9.29
N VAL A 336 0.34 -9.14 -10.46
CA VAL A 336 -0.38 -8.00 -11.04
C VAL A 336 -1.85 -8.35 -11.25
N LEU A 337 -2.73 -7.47 -10.80
CA LEU A 337 -4.16 -7.61 -10.95
C LEU A 337 -4.68 -6.59 -11.97
N VAL A 338 -5.30 -7.08 -13.03
CA VAL A 338 -6.00 -6.25 -14.02
C VAL A 338 -7.50 -6.47 -13.95
N ARG A 339 -8.25 -5.47 -14.35
CA ARG A 339 -9.72 -5.42 -14.28
C ARG A 339 -10.36 -5.65 -15.64
N LYS A 340 -9.61 -5.46 -16.73
CA LYS A 340 -10.11 -5.57 -18.10
C LYS A 340 -9.12 -6.30 -19.00
N ASP A 341 -9.63 -6.85 -20.10
CA ASP A 341 -8.79 -7.56 -21.07
C ASP A 341 -7.84 -6.59 -21.79
N GLU A 342 -8.23 -5.32 -21.99
CA GLU A 342 -7.35 -4.31 -22.59
C GLU A 342 -6.16 -3.96 -21.69
N GLU A 343 -6.34 -3.99 -20.36
CA GLU A 343 -5.26 -3.81 -19.39
C GLU A 343 -4.28 -5.00 -19.45
N LEU A 344 -4.77 -6.23 -19.67
CA LEU A 344 -3.93 -7.41 -19.87
C LEU A 344 -3.09 -7.30 -21.16
N GLU A 345 -3.70 -6.90 -22.26
CA GLU A 345 -2.98 -6.72 -23.53
C GLU A 345 -1.95 -5.57 -23.44
N THR A 346 -2.25 -4.54 -22.66
CA THR A 346 -1.28 -3.49 -22.33
C THR A 346 -0.09 -4.04 -21.53
N LEU A 347 -0.33 -4.89 -20.52
CA LEU A 347 0.77 -5.55 -19.77
C LEU A 347 1.65 -6.39 -20.70
N LYS A 348 1.05 -7.22 -21.56
CA LYS A 348 1.79 -8.11 -22.48
C LYS A 348 2.62 -7.33 -23.50
N SER A 349 2.07 -6.24 -24.04
CA SER A 349 2.74 -5.44 -25.07
C SER A 349 3.84 -4.54 -24.53
N LYS A 350 3.65 -3.94 -23.34
CA LYS A 350 4.59 -2.99 -22.75
C LYS A 350 5.62 -3.66 -21.83
N GLY A 351 5.30 -4.80 -21.27
CA GLY A 351 6.10 -5.49 -20.25
C GLY A 351 5.76 -5.00 -18.84
N ILE A 352 5.73 -5.95 -17.91
CA ILE A 352 5.40 -5.74 -16.50
C ILE A 352 6.50 -4.89 -15.83
N ILE A 353 7.77 -5.16 -16.12
CA ILE A 353 8.88 -4.39 -15.57
C ILE A 353 8.80 -2.92 -16.01
N SER A 354 8.40 -2.65 -17.26
CA SER A 354 8.19 -1.28 -17.73
C SER A 354 7.04 -0.59 -16.98
N ILE A 355 5.93 -1.29 -16.74
CA ILE A 355 4.81 -0.75 -15.96
C ILE A 355 5.24 -0.46 -14.51
N LEU A 356 6.01 -1.33 -13.87
CA LEU A 356 6.56 -1.11 -12.52
C LEU A 356 7.54 0.07 -12.50
N LYS A 357 8.35 0.25 -13.56
CA LYS A 357 9.24 1.40 -13.71
C LYS A 357 8.46 2.72 -13.84
N ASP A 358 7.35 2.72 -14.56
CA ASP A 358 6.53 3.93 -14.76
C ASP A 358 5.86 4.44 -13.50
N VAL A 359 5.72 3.59 -12.48
CA VAL A 359 5.13 3.97 -11.18
C VAL A 359 6.19 4.20 -10.09
N SER A 360 7.46 4.05 -10.44
CA SER A 360 8.62 4.15 -9.54
C SER A 360 9.66 5.14 -10.07
N PHE A 361 10.66 5.44 -9.25
CA PHE A 361 11.78 6.30 -9.64
C PHE A 361 12.86 5.47 -10.34
N PRO A 362 13.41 5.89 -11.50
CA PRO A 362 14.47 5.16 -12.16
C PRO A 362 15.73 5.08 -11.29
N THR A 363 16.51 4.01 -11.42
CA THR A 363 17.91 4.02 -10.98
C THR A 363 18.66 5.12 -11.73
N ASN A 364 19.41 5.97 -11.03
CA ASN A 364 20.33 6.88 -11.70
C ASN A 364 21.31 5.99 -12.49
N GLN A 365 21.34 6.14 -13.81
CA GLN A 365 22.33 5.47 -14.67
C GLN A 365 23.71 6.09 -14.47
#